data_AF-A0A2A6EAK7-F1
#
_entry.id   AF-A0A2A6EAK7-F1
#
_cell.length_a   1.000
_cell.length_b   1.000
_cell.length_c   1.000
_cell.angle_alpha   90.00
_cell.angle_beta   90.00
_cell.angle_gamma   90.00
#
_symmetry.space_group_name_H-M   'P 1'
#
loop_
_entity.id
_entity.type
_entity.pdbx_description
1 polymer ?
#
loop_
_entity_poly.entity_id
_entity_poly.type
_entity_poly.pdbx_seq_one_letter_code
_entity_poly.pdbx_strand_id
1 'polypeptide(L)'
;MKRMVLILSVFIGIMACQQEDGSKISDKYQELFKLSKETEDEITSSDECKSLKKSLSGFAQYKEYYAAHGKAYQKGYSSTVDKEADRMACVEYLMGQTAFLSGLHSSQRKELLYLSLDKQKIKFEDKDSAPFITRQTGLQLIIRLLSIEKEDAILKALSDYCGTHEFRYGIYNDEAFNDFLISQISKNCKK
;
A
#
# COMPACT_ATOMS: atom_id res chain seq x y z
N MET A 1 2.52 -25.84 59.29
CA MET A 1 2.66 -24.76 58.30
C MET A 1 2.39 -25.33 56.91
N LYS A 2 1.41 -24.75 56.21
CA LYS A 2 0.97 -25.15 54.86
C LYS A 2 2.11 -24.93 53.85
N ARG A 3 2.41 -25.90 52.98
CA ARG A 3 3.11 -25.66 51.72
C ARG A 3 2.26 -26.20 50.57
N MET A 4 1.96 -25.25 49.68
CA MET A 4 1.10 -25.35 48.51
C MET A 4 1.65 -26.33 47.47
N VAL A 5 0.68 -26.95 46.79
CA VAL A 5 0.77 -27.73 45.55
C VAL A 5 1.48 -26.96 44.44
N LEU A 6 2.28 -27.65 43.63
CA LEU A 6 2.39 -27.29 42.21
C LEU A 6 2.70 -28.52 41.36
N ILE A 7 1.70 -28.86 40.54
CA ILE A 7 1.69 -29.87 39.49
C ILE A 7 2.55 -29.35 38.33
N LEU A 8 3.48 -30.16 37.83
CA LEU A 8 4.06 -29.94 36.50
C LEU A 8 4.14 -31.28 35.76
N SER A 9 3.07 -31.58 35.03
CA SER A 9 3.01 -32.63 34.03
C SER A 9 3.83 -32.21 32.81
N VAL A 10 4.97 -32.89 32.60
CA VAL A 10 5.76 -32.83 31.38
C VAL A 10 5.75 -34.23 30.79
N PHE A 11 4.90 -34.53 29.82
CA PHE A 11 5.09 -35.64 28.88
C PHE A 11 4.43 -35.37 27.52
N ILE A 12 5.31 -35.06 26.55
CA ILE A 12 5.42 -35.60 25.18
C ILE A 12 4.21 -35.50 24.23
N GLY A 13 4.46 -34.92 23.06
CA GLY A 13 3.66 -35.14 21.85
C GLY A 13 4.26 -34.49 20.60
N ILE A 14 5.16 -35.19 19.92
CA ILE A 14 5.66 -34.91 18.56
C ILE A 14 4.51 -35.08 17.56
N MET A 15 4.29 -34.14 16.64
CA MET A 15 3.81 -34.34 15.25
C MET A 15 4.03 -33.03 14.47
N ALA A 16 4.96 -32.98 13.54
CA ALA A 16 4.81 -33.34 12.12
C ALA A 16 4.37 -32.14 11.25
N CYS A 17 5.28 -31.77 10.34
CA CYS A 17 5.09 -31.03 9.09
C CYS A 17 3.88 -30.08 8.99
N GLN A 18 4.13 -28.79 9.16
CA GLN A 18 3.49 -27.77 8.34
C GLN A 18 4.58 -26.80 7.88
N GLN A 19 4.92 -26.94 6.59
CA GLN A 19 5.10 -25.84 5.65
C GLN A 19 5.66 -24.57 6.30
N GLU A 20 6.96 -24.32 6.13
CA GLU A 20 7.57 -23.03 6.46
C GLU A 20 6.66 -21.94 5.90
N ASP A 21 5.96 -21.27 6.82
CA ASP A 21 5.07 -20.15 6.57
C ASP A 21 5.81 -19.20 5.65
N GLY A 22 5.28 -19.05 4.43
CA GLY A 22 5.76 -18.06 3.49
C GLY A 22 5.86 -16.73 4.21
N SER A 23 7.09 -16.28 4.44
CA SER A 23 7.50 -14.95 4.89
C SER A 23 6.31 -14.11 5.34
N LYS A 24 5.94 -14.18 6.63
CA LYS A 24 5.04 -13.18 7.21
C LYS A 24 5.63 -11.82 6.84
N ILE A 25 5.00 -11.19 5.87
CA ILE A 25 5.24 -9.80 5.48
C ILE A 25 5.26 -9.04 6.82
N SER A 26 6.29 -8.22 7.06
CA SER A 26 6.44 -7.52 8.34
C SER A 26 5.23 -6.58 8.55
N ASP A 27 4.21 -7.08 9.25
CA ASP A 27 2.95 -6.37 9.54
C ASP A 27 3.21 -5.05 10.28
N LYS A 28 4.36 -4.95 10.95
CA LYS A 28 4.79 -3.82 11.77
C LYS A 28 4.69 -2.48 11.03
N TYR A 29 5.07 -2.44 9.76
CA TYR A 29 5.07 -1.19 8.98
C TYR A 29 3.78 -0.99 8.19
N GLN A 30 3.04 -2.05 7.90
CA GLN A 30 1.82 -1.96 7.08
C GLN A 30 0.65 -1.37 7.83
N GLU A 31 0.54 -1.62 9.14
CA GLU A 31 -0.57 -1.11 9.95
C GLU A 31 -0.61 0.43 10.00
N LEU A 32 0.54 1.11 9.86
CA LEU A 32 0.60 2.57 9.78
C LEU A 32 -0.06 3.15 8.53
N PHE A 33 -0.14 2.37 7.45
CA PHE A 33 -0.60 2.83 6.13
C PHE A 33 -1.80 2.02 5.64
N LYS A 34 -2.49 1.35 6.56
CA LYS A 34 -3.68 0.57 6.26
C LYS A 34 -4.84 1.52 5.98
N LEU A 35 -5.60 1.20 4.93
CA LEU A 35 -6.85 1.92 4.65
C LEU A 35 -7.85 1.66 5.78
N SER A 36 -8.60 2.70 6.13
CA SER A 36 -9.73 2.52 7.02
C SER A 36 -10.81 1.67 6.33
N LYS A 37 -11.63 0.98 7.13
CA LYS A 37 -12.74 0.21 6.59
C LYS A 37 -13.72 1.08 5.78
N GLU A 38 -13.95 2.31 6.24
CA GLU A 38 -14.76 3.30 5.55
C GLU A 38 -14.21 3.62 4.15
N THR A 39 -12.91 3.87 4.03
CA THR A 39 -12.26 4.14 2.74
C THR A 39 -12.32 2.92 1.82
N GLU A 40 -12.11 1.71 2.36
CA GLU A 40 -12.25 0.48 1.56
C GLU A 40 -13.69 0.29 1.04
N ASP A 41 -14.69 0.55 1.88
CA ASP A 41 -16.10 0.44 1.50
C ASP A 41 -16.48 1.51 0.47
N GLU A 42 -15.97 2.74 0.60
CA GLU A 42 -16.14 3.79 -0.42
C GLU A 42 -15.57 3.37 -1.78
N ILE A 43 -14.33 2.86 -1.81
CA ILE A 43 -13.70 2.40 -3.06
C ILE A 43 -14.50 1.26 -3.67
N THR A 44 -14.78 0.21 -2.89
CA THR A 44 -15.36 -1.04 -3.40
C THR A 44 -16.85 -0.94 -3.73
N SER A 45 -17.57 0.02 -3.15
CA SER A 45 -18.97 0.28 -3.47
C SER A 45 -19.16 1.13 -4.74
N SER A 46 -18.12 1.82 -5.21
CA SER A 46 -18.20 2.64 -6.42
C SER A 46 -18.48 1.81 -7.69
N ASP A 47 -19.28 2.37 -8.60
CA ASP A 47 -19.61 1.70 -9.87
C ASP A 47 -18.38 1.56 -10.78
N GLU A 48 -17.49 2.55 -10.74
CA GLU A 48 -16.19 2.49 -11.42
C GLU A 48 -15.40 1.28 -10.94
N CYS A 49 -15.31 1.05 -9.61
CA CYS A 49 -14.54 -0.07 -9.11
C CYS A 49 -15.17 -1.44 -9.40
N LYS A 50 -16.50 -1.53 -9.32
CA LYS A 50 -17.24 -2.74 -9.72
C LYS A 50 -17.03 -3.06 -11.20
N SER A 51 -16.98 -2.04 -12.04
CA SER A 51 -16.72 -2.19 -13.48
C SER A 51 -15.28 -2.67 -13.73
N LEU A 52 -14.30 -1.97 -13.16
CA LEU A 52 -12.88 -2.28 -13.33
C LEU A 52 -12.51 -3.67 -12.83
N LYS A 53 -13.06 -4.08 -11.67
CA LYS A 53 -12.85 -5.42 -11.12
C LYS A 53 -13.34 -6.52 -12.06
N LYS A 54 -14.36 -6.26 -12.89
CA LYS A 54 -14.87 -7.21 -13.89
C LYS A 54 -14.06 -7.18 -15.18
N SER A 55 -13.53 -6.02 -15.57
CA SER A 55 -12.86 -5.82 -16.85
C SER A 55 -11.35 -6.09 -16.82
N LEU A 56 -10.71 -5.96 -15.66
CA LEU A 56 -9.26 -6.11 -15.51
C LEU A 56 -8.90 -7.41 -14.79
N SER A 57 -8.00 -8.17 -15.41
CA SER A 57 -7.50 -9.44 -14.92
C SER A 57 -6.01 -9.60 -15.22
N GLY A 58 -5.24 -9.96 -14.20
CA GLY A 58 -3.81 -10.21 -14.33
C GLY A 58 -2.95 -8.94 -14.52
N PHE A 59 -1.65 -9.10 -14.30
CA PHE A 59 -0.70 -7.98 -14.21
C PHE A 59 -0.70 -7.06 -15.44
N ALA A 60 -0.68 -7.62 -16.65
CA ALA A 60 -0.56 -6.83 -17.88
C ALA A 60 -1.70 -5.82 -18.05
N GLN A 61 -2.95 -6.25 -17.86
CA GLN A 61 -4.13 -5.39 -18.01
C GLN A 61 -4.16 -4.30 -16.94
N TYR A 62 -3.88 -4.64 -15.68
CA TYR A 62 -3.81 -3.65 -14.61
C TYR A 62 -2.69 -2.63 -14.86
N LYS A 63 -1.50 -3.08 -15.29
CA LYS A 63 -0.37 -2.20 -15.57
C LYS A 63 -0.67 -1.24 -16.73
N GLU A 64 -1.17 -1.76 -17.85
CA GLU A 64 -1.50 -0.94 -19.03
C GLU A 64 -2.56 0.11 -18.69
N TYR A 65 -3.62 -0.30 -17.99
CA TYR A 65 -4.65 0.62 -17.53
C TYR A 65 -4.07 1.69 -16.61
N TYR A 66 -3.33 1.29 -15.59
CA TYR A 66 -2.75 2.19 -14.60
C TYR A 66 -1.75 3.17 -15.24
N ALA A 67 -0.94 2.72 -16.20
CA ALA A 67 -0.01 3.58 -16.93
C ALA A 67 -0.75 4.65 -17.77
N ALA A 68 -1.85 4.26 -18.42
CA ALA A 68 -2.62 5.14 -19.30
C ALA A 68 -3.41 6.23 -18.56
N HIS A 69 -3.79 6.00 -17.31
CA HIS A 69 -4.69 6.84 -16.50
C HIS A 69 -3.95 7.58 -15.37
N GLY A 70 -4.59 8.56 -14.73
CA GLY A 70 -4.03 9.37 -13.64
C GLY A 70 -2.79 10.15 -14.05
N LYS A 71 -2.82 10.75 -15.25
CA LYS A 71 -1.76 11.64 -15.74
C LYS A 71 -1.86 13.06 -15.19
N ALA A 72 -3.06 13.45 -14.77
CA ALA A 72 -3.38 14.68 -14.06
C ALA A 72 -4.68 14.45 -13.30
N TYR A 73 -4.92 15.26 -12.27
CA TYR A 73 -6.19 15.29 -11.54
C TYR A 73 -6.86 16.62 -11.79
N GLN A 74 -8.19 16.62 -11.93
CA GLN A 74 -8.94 17.86 -12.14
C GLN A 74 -8.71 18.88 -11.02
N LYS A 75 -8.57 20.15 -11.41
CA LYS A 75 -8.49 21.31 -10.51
C LYS A 75 -9.80 21.53 -9.75
N GLY A 76 -9.67 21.91 -8.49
CA GLY A 76 -10.76 22.10 -7.54
C GLY A 76 -10.68 21.07 -6.41
N TYR A 77 -11.30 21.39 -5.27
CA TYR A 77 -11.29 20.56 -4.06
C TYR A 77 -11.96 19.17 -4.22
N SER A 78 -12.49 18.84 -5.40
CA SER A 78 -13.18 17.58 -5.68
C SER A 78 -12.75 17.00 -7.03
N SER A 79 -11.73 16.14 -7.02
CA SER A 79 -11.29 15.35 -8.18
C SER A 79 -12.23 14.17 -8.52
N THR A 80 -13.50 14.24 -8.09
CA THR A 80 -14.50 13.18 -8.26
C THR A 80 -15.37 13.38 -9.49
N VAL A 81 -15.25 14.54 -10.17
CA VAL A 81 -16.07 14.93 -11.32
C VAL A 81 -15.62 14.19 -12.59
N ASP A 82 -14.32 14.00 -12.78
CA ASP A 82 -13.75 13.25 -13.92
C ASP A 82 -13.71 11.72 -13.70
N LYS A 83 -14.08 11.27 -12.49
CA LYS A 83 -13.99 9.87 -12.02
C LYS A 83 -12.58 9.28 -12.04
N GLU A 84 -11.57 10.08 -12.34
CA GLU A 84 -10.21 9.59 -12.46
C GLU A 84 -9.64 9.20 -11.10
N ALA A 85 -9.93 10.00 -10.07
CA ALA A 85 -9.55 9.65 -8.70
C ALA A 85 -10.17 8.32 -8.23
N ASP A 86 -11.46 8.08 -8.55
CA ASP A 86 -12.20 6.87 -8.18
C ASP A 86 -11.61 5.64 -8.88
N ARG A 87 -11.35 5.73 -10.20
CA ARG A 87 -10.75 4.65 -11.00
C ARG A 87 -9.35 4.31 -10.51
N MET A 88 -8.52 5.34 -10.29
CA MET A 88 -7.15 5.16 -9.84
C MET A 88 -7.10 4.58 -8.43
N ALA A 89 -7.96 5.03 -7.52
CA ALA A 89 -8.07 4.46 -6.19
C ALA A 89 -8.47 2.99 -6.22
N CYS A 90 -9.43 2.62 -7.07
CA CYS A 90 -9.81 1.22 -7.24
C CYS A 90 -8.66 0.36 -7.79
N VAL A 91 -7.99 0.84 -8.84
CA VAL A 91 -6.89 0.09 -9.47
C VAL A 91 -5.75 -0.12 -8.49
N GLU A 92 -5.36 0.91 -7.75
CA GLU A 92 -4.34 0.83 -6.70
C GLU A 92 -4.76 -0.12 -5.57
N TYR A 93 -6.03 -0.04 -5.13
CA TYR A 93 -6.57 -0.96 -4.12
C TYR A 93 -6.56 -2.42 -4.58
N LEU A 94 -7.01 -2.71 -5.80
CA LEU A 94 -7.05 -4.06 -6.37
C LEU A 94 -5.65 -4.63 -6.58
N MET A 95 -4.72 -3.82 -7.09
CA MET A 95 -3.31 -4.21 -7.20
C MET A 95 -2.64 -4.35 -5.84
N GLY A 96 -3.09 -3.61 -4.82
CA GLY A 96 -2.59 -3.70 -3.44
C GLY A 96 -3.00 -4.98 -2.72
N GLN A 97 -3.94 -5.76 -3.24
CA GLN A 97 -4.40 -6.98 -2.59
C GLN A 97 -3.28 -8.02 -2.47
N THR A 98 -3.20 -8.68 -1.32
CA THR A 98 -2.15 -9.66 -1.04
C THR A 98 -2.11 -10.77 -2.09
N ALA A 99 -3.27 -11.28 -2.51
CA ALA A 99 -3.38 -12.31 -3.52
C ALA A 99 -2.89 -11.86 -4.91
N PHE A 100 -3.04 -10.58 -5.25
CA PHE A 100 -2.51 -10.04 -6.49
C PHE A 100 -0.98 -9.94 -6.43
N LEU A 101 -0.45 -9.28 -5.39
CA LEU A 101 0.99 -9.03 -5.27
C LEU A 101 1.82 -10.30 -5.07
N SER A 102 1.30 -11.28 -4.32
CA SER A 102 1.99 -12.56 -4.10
C SER A 102 2.06 -13.42 -5.37
N GLY A 103 1.11 -13.22 -6.30
CA GLY A 103 1.09 -13.88 -7.60
C GLY A 103 2.06 -13.29 -8.63
N LEU A 104 2.71 -12.16 -8.33
CA LEU A 104 3.65 -11.50 -9.24
C LEU A 104 5.09 -12.02 -9.07
N HIS A 105 5.88 -11.95 -10.13
CA HIS A 105 7.34 -12.05 -10.03
C HIS A 105 7.93 -10.78 -9.40
N SER A 106 9.11 -10.88 -8.75
CA SER A 106 9.81 -9.72 -8.16
C SER A 106 10.06 -8.61 -9.19
N SER A 107 10.42 -8.95 -10.44
CA SER A 107 10.57 -7.98 -11.53
C SER A 107 9.29 -7.20 -11.82
N GLN A 108 8.13 -7.86 -11.79
CA GLN A 108 6.83 -7.22 -11.98
C GLN A 108 6.44 -6.34 -10.79
N ARG A 109 6.75 -6.76 -9.55
CA ARG A 109 6.55 -5.91 -8.37
C ARG A 109 7.43 -4.67 -8.38
N LYS A 110 8.68 -4.80 -8.80
CA LYS A 110 9.58 -3.65 -8.98
C LYS A 110 9.09 -2.71 -10.07
N GLU A 111 8.65 -3.24 -11.21
CA GLU A 111 8.03 -2.43 -12.27
C GLU A 111 6.80 -1.66 -11.74
N LEU A 112 5.92 -2.35 -11.01
CA LEU A 112 4.75 -1.74 -10.40
C LEU A 112 5.11 -0.69 -9.34
N LEU A 113 6.16 -0.91 -8.54
CA LEU A 113 6.65 0.04 -7.56
C LEU A 113 7.05 1.35 -8.22
N TYR A 114 7.84 1.29 -9.30
CA TYR A 114 8.24 2.50 -10.03
C TYR A 114 7.05 3.23 -10.63
N LEU A 115 6.15 2.49 -11.27
CA LEU A 115 4.94 3.09 -11.83
C LEU A 115 4.09 3.76 -10.73
N SER A 116 3.94 3.11 -9.58
CA SER A 116 3.18 3.65 -8.44
C SER A 116 3.83 4.90 -7.86
N LEU A 117 5.16 4.99 -7.84
CA LEU A 117 5.87 6.20 -7.40
C LEU A 117 5.63 7.37 -8.34
N ASP A 118 5.66 7.14 -9.64
CA ASP A 118 5.40 8.21 -10.61
C ASP A 118 3.95 8.69 -10.50
N LYS A 119 2.99 7.78 -10.31
CA LYS A 119 1.59 8.17 -10.02
C LYS A 119 1.46 8.90 -8.69
N GLN A 120 2.21 8.49 -7.67
CA GLN A 120 2.17 9.17 -6.38
C GLN A 120 2.70 10.61 -6.49
N LYS A 121 3.76 10.87 -7.26
CA LYS A 121 4.25 12.24 -7.52
C LYS A 121 3.16 13.12 -8.16
N ILE A 122 2.51 12.63 -9.20
CA ILE A 122 1.47 13.36 -9.95
C ILE A 122 0.34 13.84 -9.02
N LYS A 123 -0.01 13.07 -7.98
CA LYS A 123 -1.06 13.44 -6.99
C LYS A 123 -0.73 14.67 -6.14
N PHE A 124 0.52 15.15 -6.18
CA PHE A 124 0.99 16.32 -5.45
C PHE A 124 1.48 17.45 -6.37
N GLU A 125 1.49 17.26 -7.70
CA GLU A 125 1.97 18.29 -8.64
C GLU A 125 1.02 19.48 -8.77
N ASP A 126 -0.30 19.25 -8.68
CA ASP A 126 -1.31 20.30 -8.74
C ASP A 126 -1.86 20.63 -7.35
N LYS A 127 -1.44 21.77 -6.80
CA LYS A 127 -1.86 22.31 -5.50
C LYS A 127 -3.36 22.60 -5.38
N ASP A 128 -4.04 22.78 -6.52
CA ASP A 128 -5.48 23.06 -6.56
C ASP A 128 -6.29 21.76 -6.67
N SER A 129 -5.64 20.59 -6.67
CA SER A 129 -6.27 19.26 -6.68
C SER A 129 -6.19 18.58 -5.30
N ALA A 130 -7.21 17.79 -4.95
CA ALA A 130 -7.28 17.07 -3.68
C ALA A 130 -7.66 15.57 -3.84
N PRO A 131 -6.86 14.75 -4.56
CA PRO A 131 -7.13 13.32 -4.77
C PRO A 131 -6.86 12.48 -3.50
N PHE A 132 -7.59 12.75 -2.42
CA PHE A 132 -7.32 12.22 -1.07
C PHE A 132 -7.30 10.67 -1.01
N ILE A 133 -8.34 10.01 -1.52
CA ILE A 133 -8.44 8.54 -1.51
C ILE A 133 -7.33 7.92 -2.38
N THR A 134 -7.03 8.54 -3.51
CA THR A 134 -5.97 8.06 -4.41
C THR A 134 -4.58 8.24 -3.78
N ARG A 135 -4.36 9.29 -2.98
CA ARG A 135 -3.09 9.44 -2.21
C ARG A 135 -2.93 8.31 -1.18
N GLN A 136 -4.02 7.91 -0.52
CA GLN A 136 -4.01 6.80 0.44
C GLN A 136 -3.73 5.45 -0.22
N THR A 137 -4.49 5.10 -1.25
CA THR A 137 -4.37 3.81 -1.96
C THR A 137 -3.01 3.66 -2.65
N GLY A 138 -2.48 4.74 -3.24
CA GLY A 138 -1.13 4.74 -3.81
C GLY A 138 -0.04 4.53 -2.77
N LEU A 139 -0.12 5.23 -1.63
CA LEU A 139 0.83 5.03 -0.53
C LEU A 139 0.74 3.59 0.00
N GLN A 140 -0.46 3.06 0.22
CA GLN A 140 -0.64 1.69 0.68
C GLN A 140 -0.02 0.68 -0.29
N LEU A 141 -0.25 0.83 -1.60
CA LEU A 141 0.34 -0.03 -2.64
C LEU A 141 1.87 0.00 -2.58
N ILE A 142 2.46 1.19 -2.50
CA ILE A 142 3.92 1.38 -2.38
C ILE A 142 4.46 0.65 -1.14
N ILE A 143 3.85 0.86 0.03
CA ILE A 143 4.29 0.24 1.29
C ILE A 143 4.18 -1.28 1.21
N ARG A 144 3.10 -1.82 0.63
CA ARG A 144 2.92 -3.26 0.46
C ARG A 144 3.98 -3.86 -0.47
N LEU A 145 4.30 -3.19 -1.57
CA LEU A 145 5.36 -3.60 -2.50
C LEU A 145 6.73 -3.64 -1.81
N LEU A 146 7.09 -2.57 -1.10
CA LEU A 146 8.34 -2.50 -0.32
C LEU A 146 8.40 -3.62 0.73
N SER A 147 7.29 -3.91 1.39
CA SER A 147 7.22 -4.96 2.41
C SER A 147 7.45 -6.36 1.82
N ILE A 148 6.84 -6.66 0.66
CA ILE A 148 7.00 -7.96 -0.01
C ILE A 148 8.43 -8.11 -0.56
N GLU A 149 9.02 -7.03 -1.07
CA GLU A 149 10.41 -7.02 -1.53
C GLU A 149 11.43 -6.93 -0.38
N LYS A 150 10.97 -6.89 0.88
CA LYS A 150 11.80 -6.85 2.10
C LYS A 150 12.75 -5.64 2.15
N GLU A 151 12.27 -4.49 1.70
CA GLU A 151 12.98 -3.21 1.75
C GLU A 151 12.93 -2.58 3.15
N ASP A 152 13.38 -3.34 4.17
CA ASP A 152 13.23 -3.00 5.59
C ASP A 152 13.91 -1.69 5.99
N ALA A 153 15.03 -1.35 5.33
CA ALA A 153 15.73 -0.09 5.57
C ALA A 153 14.89 1.12 5.16
N ILE A 154 14.21 1.03 4.01
CA ILE A 154 13.30 2.07 3.52
C ILE A 154 12.09 2.16 4.45
N LEU A 155 11.45 1.04 4.75
CA LEU A 155 10.27 0.99 5.62
C LEU A 155 10.57 1.54 7.02
N LYS A 156 11.74 1.22 7.59
CA LYS A 156 12.18 1.77 8.86
C LYS A 156 12.35 3.29 8.76
N ALA A 157 13.00 3.81 7.72
CA ALA A 157 13.18 5.25 7.54
C ALA A 157 11.84 5.99 7.45
N LEU A 158 10.86 5.42 6.73
CA LEU A 158 9.49 5.97 6.67
C LEU A 158 8.82 5.97 8.05
N SER A 159 8.92 4.85 8.78
CA SER A 159 8.36 4.75 10.13
C SER A 159 9.01 5.72 11.12
N ASP A 160 10.32 5.90 11.06
CA ASP A 160 11.06 6.84 11.92
C ASP A 160 10.64 8.29 11.63
N TYR A 161 10.44 8.65 10.36
CA TYR A 161 9.90 9.95 9.96
C TYR A 161 8.52 10.18 10.58
N CYS A 162 7.61 9.20 10.46
CA CYS A 162 6.27 9.30 11.05
C CYS A 162 6.26 9.45 12.57
N GLY A 163 7.27 8.90 13.27
CA GLY A 163 7.39 9.01 14.73
C GLY A 163 7.90 10.37 15.23
N THR A 164 8.46 11.19 14.34
CA THR A 164 9.10 12.48 14.71
C THR A 164 8.43 13.68 14.06
N HIS A 165 7.63 13.47 13.02
CA HIS A 165 6.95 14.52 12.27
C HIS A 165 5.48 14.67 12.68
N GLU A 166 5.02 15.90 12.86
CA GLU A 166 3.63 16.20 13.17
C GLU A 166 2.82 16.46 11.89
N PHE A 167 1.80 15.64 11.63
CA PHE A 167 0.99 15.73 10.42
C PHE A 167 -0.25 16.60 10.62
N ARG A 168 -0.15 17.90 10.35
CA ARG A 168 -1.24 18.87 10.55
C ARG A 168 -2.56 18.49 9.86
N TYR A 169 -2.49 17.86 8.68
CA TYR A 169 -3.65 17.48 7.85
C TYR A 169 -3.66 15.99 7.49
N GLY A 170 -2.97 15.18 8.31
CA GLY A 170 -2.78 13.75 8.07
C GLY A 170 -1.66 13.45 7.07
N ILE A 171 -1.04 12.28 7.24
CA ILE A 171 0.14 11.82 6.48
C ILE A 171 -0.08 11.81 4.96
N TYR A 172 -1.29 11.50 4.52
CA TYR A 172 -1.62 11.33 3.10
C TYR A 172 -1.66 12.65 2.32
N ASN A 173 -1.71 13.79 3.00
CA ASN A 173 -1.70 15.12 2.39
C ASN A 173 -0.39 15.87 2.65
N ASP A 174 0.57 15.23 3.31
CA ASP A 174 1.80 15.87 3.71
C ASP A 174 2.82 15.82 2.56
N GLU A 175 3.06 16.97 1.92
CA GLU A 175 4.01 17.11 0.82
C GLU A 175 5.43 16.73 1.24
N ALA A 176 5.85 17.12 2.45
CA ALA A 176 7.18 16.83 2.96
C ALA A 176 7.41 15.32 3.15
N PHE A 177 6.42 14.59 3.66
CA PHE A 177 6.44 13.13 3.74
C PHE A 177 6.44 12.49 2.35
N ASN A 178 5.64 12.99 1.41
CA ASN A 178 5.66 12.49 0.03
C ASN A 178 7.04 12.67 -0.61
N ASP A 179 7.65 13.85 -0.49
CA ASP A 179 9.00 14.11 -1.00
C ASP A 179 10.04 13.19 -0.34
N PHE A 180 9.90 12.97 0.97
CA PHE A 180 10.74 12.03 1.71
C PHE A 180 10.59 10.60 1.17
N LEU A 181 9.36 10.11 1.00
CA LEU A 181 9.05 8.81 0.41
C LEU A 181 9.72 8.62 -0.96
N ILE A 182 9.48 9.58 -1.86
CA ILE A 182 10.05 9.55 -3.21
C ILE A 182 11.58 9.54 -3.17
N SER A 183 12.19 10.36 -2.30
CA SER A 183 13.64 10.41 -2.11
C SER A 183 14.20 9.09 -1.59
N GLN A 184 13.59 8.46 -0.58
CA GLN A 184 14.08 7.21 -0.01
C GLN A 184 14.10 6.09 -1.05
N ILE A 185 13.05 5.99 -1.87
CA ILE A 185 12.93 4.90 -2.84
C ILE A 185 13.81 5.17 -4.07
N SER A 186 13.87 6.43 -4.54
CA SER A 186 14.72 6.80 -5.68
C SER A 186 16.23 6.64 -5.42
N LYS A 187 16.67 6.81 -4.17
CA LYS A 187 18.07 6.63 -3.77
C LYS A 187 18.49 5.16 -3.69
N ASN A 188 17.57 4.30 -3.27
CA ASN A 188 17.88 2.90 -2.95
C ASN A 188 17.58 1.93 -4.11
N CYS A 189 16.63 2.26 -4.98
CA CYS A 189 16.21 1.36 -6.06
C CYS A 189 16.96 1.57 -7.39
N LYS A 190 17.83 2.59 -7.53
CA LYS A 190 18.75 2.75 -8.70
C LYS A 190 19.86 1.69 -8.79
N LYS A 191 19.73 0.54 -8.12
CA LYS A 191 20.70 -0.56 -8.10
C LYS A 191 20.23 -1.74 -8.93
#